data_AF-A0A9Q9T2B7-F1
#
_entry.id   AF-A0A9Q9T2B7-F1
#
_cell.length_a   1.000
_cell.length_b   1.000
_cell.length_c   1.000
_cell.angle_alpha   90.00
_cell.angle_beta   90.00
_cell.angle_gamma   90.00
#
_symmetry.space_group_name_H-M   'P 1'
#
loop_
_entity.id
_entity.type
_entity.pdbx_description
1 polymer ?
#
loop_
_entity_poly.entity_id
_entity_poly.type
_entity_poly.pdbx_seq_one_letter_code
_entity_poly.pdbx_strand_id
1 'polypeptide(L)'
;MIDSGQTVSPAEISGSTSGTDTIAPAAATYYSDGKSLAAMPFSVSMPVLYLNKALVAKAGLDAAEPPKTLAQVATWAEKIHAETGGYGMSMNMGDSWMLEELSASGGQPFCTPDNGRKGKPVTGVSLTSDTQVQFMTTLQKLYQDGAALNPGTDSTVQNSAFSSNKSGCC
;
A
#
# COMPACT_ATOMS: atom_id res chain seq x y z
N MET A 1 -13.29 11.81 -12.33
CA MET A 1 -12.97 13.25 -12.13
C MET A 1 -12.87 13.97 -13.47
N ILE A 2 -12.04 13.50 -14.41
CA ILE A 2 -11.99 14.06 -15.77
C ILE A 2 -13.32 13.81 -16.52
N ASP A 3 -13.89 12.61 -16.38
CA ASP A 3 -15.08 12.19 -17.14
C ASP A 3 -16.37 12.97 -16.79
N SER A 4 -16.41 13.66 -15.64
CA SER A 4 -17.57 14.49 -15.29
C SER A 4 -17.52 15.89 -15.92
N GLY A 5 -16.39 16.29 -16.52
CA GLY A 5 -16.18 17.64 -17.05
C GLY A 5 -16.18 18.74 -15.98
N GLN A 6 -16.06 18.38 -14.70
CA GLN A 6 -16.14 19.32 -13.57
C GLN A 6 -14.76 19.77 -13.06
N THR A 7 -13.68 19.28 -13.65
CA THR A 7 -12.31 19.63 -13.26
C THR A 7 -11.69 20.64 -14.22
N VAL A 8 -11.02 21.65 -13.67
CA VAL A 8 -10.22 22.63 -14.41
C VAL A 8 -8.74 22.30 -14.19
N SER A 9 -7.94 22.26 -15.26
CA SER A 9 -6.53 21.91 -15.13
C SER A 9 -5.74 22.97 -14.36
N PRO A 10 -4.67 22.62 -13.62
CA PRO A 10 -3.82 23.60 -12.95
C PRO A 10 -3.24 24.65 -13.90
N ALA A 11 -2.88 24.26 -15.12
CA ALA A 11 -2.34 25.16 -16.13
C ALA A 11 -3.37 26.19 -16.61
N GLU A 12 -4.65 25.81 -16.70
CA GLU A 12 -5.73 26.73 -17.03
C GLU A 12 -6.01 27.72 -15.89
N ILE A 13 -5.94 27.26 -14.65
CA ILE A 13 -6.11 28.11 -13.46
C ILE A 13 -4.95 29.13 -13.36
N SER A 14 -3.71 28.69 -13.57
CA SER A 14 -2.52 29.51 -13.38
C SER A 14 -2.11 30.31 -14.63
N GLY A 15 -2.58 29.92 -15.81
CA GLY A 15 -2.08 30.40 -17.10
C GLY A 15 -0.65 29.96 -17.43
N SER A 16 -0.07 28.99 -16.70
CA SER A 16 1.33 28.58 -16.83
C SER A 16 1.56 27.11 -16.41
N THR A 17 2.51 26.45 -17.06
CA THR A 17 3.01 25.12 -16.63
C THR A 17 4.27 25.22 -15.78
N SER A 18 4.67 26.42 -15.35
CA SER A 18 5.89 26.60 -14.55
C SER A 18 5.80 25.82 -13.23
N GLY A 19 6.87 25.09 -12.88
CA GLY A 19 6.95 24.31 -11.65
C GLY A 19 6.41 22.89 -11.75
N THR A 20 5.72 22.52 -12.84
CA THR A 20 5.23 21.13 -13.01
C THR A 20 6.36 20.16 -13.36
N ASP A 21 7.47 20.65 -13.89
CA ASP A 21 8.70 19.93 -14.19
C ASP A 21 9.46 19.47 -12.94
N THR A 22 9.17 20.07 -11.78
CA THR A 22 9.75 19.67 -10.50
C THR A 22 8.99 18.53 -9.81
N ILE A 23 7.84 18.14 -10.34
CA ILE A 23 7.01 17.07 -9.78
C ILE A 23 7.65 15.72 -10.09
N ALA A 24 7.74 14.86 -9.08
CA ALA A 24 8.24 13.51 -9.25
C ALA A 24 7.48 12.77 -10.37
N PRO A 25 8.16 12.07 -11.30
CA PRO A 25 7.51 11.48 -12.48
C PRO A 25 6.32 10.57 -12.19
N ALA A 26 6.39 9.79 -11.10
CA ALA A 26 5.28 8.93 -10.67
C ALA A 26 4.04 9.74 -10.27
N ALA A 27 4.22 10.82 -9.52
CA ALA A 27 3.14 11.72 -9.16
C ALA A 27 2.60 12.45 -10.40
N ALA A 28 3.47 13.00 -11.25
CA ALA A 28 3.05 13.66 -12.48
C ALA A 28 2.21 12.74 -13.36
N THR A 29 2.59 11.46 -13.48
CA THR A 29 1.84 10.45 -14.23
C THR A 29 0.49 10.14 -13.59
N TYR A 30 0.44 10.00 -12.26
CA TYR A 30 -0.78 9.67 -11.53
C TYR A 30 -1.85 10.78 -11.64
N TYR A 31 -1.44 12.05 -11.60
CA TYR A 31 -2.34 13.21 -11.68
C TYR A 31 -2.54 13.75 -13.10
N SER A 32 -2.14 13.00 -14.14
CA SER A 32 -2.28 13.39 -15.55
C SER A 32 -3.44 12.68 -16.25
N ASP A 33 -4.03 13.37 -17.23
CA ASP A 33 -4.96 12.78 -18.21
C ASP A 33 -4.26 12.20 -19.45
N GLY A 34 -2.93 12.13 -19.45
CA GLY A 34 -2.09 11.72 -20.57
C GLY A 34 -1.70 12.86 -21.52
N LYS A 35 -2.19 14.08 -21.31
CA LYS A 35 -1.82 15.29 -22.08
C LYS A 35 -1.20 16.35 -21.19
N SER A 36 -1.79 16.59 -20.02
CA SER A 36 -1.31 17.54 -19.02
C SER A 36 -1.70 17.07 -17.62
N LEU A 37 -1.32 17.84 -16.59
CA LEU A 37 -1.84 17.59 -15.25
C LEU A 37 -3.33 17.90 -15.22
N ALA A 38 -4.12 16.93 -14.77
CA ALA A 38 -5.53 17.10 -14.48
C ALA A 38 -5.75 17.72 -13.08
N ALA A 39 -4.79 17.54 -12.16
CA ALA A 39 -4.80 18.15 -10.83
C ALA A 39 -3.36 18.40 -10.33
N MET A 40 -3.20 19.38 -9.44
CA MET A 40 -1.91 19.66 -8.81
C MET A 40 -1.71 18.70 -7.61
N PRO A 41 -0.67 17.87 -7.58
CA PRO A 41 -0.39 17.04 -6.42
C PRO A 41 -0.01 17.91 -5.21
N PHE A 42 -0.76 17.79 -4.12
CA PHE A 42 -0.40 18.37 -2.82
C PHE A 42 0.38 17.36 -1.98
N SER A 43 -0.14 16.13 -1.86
CA SER A 43 0.48 15.00 -1.19
C SER A 43 0.13 13.71 -1.93
N VAL A 44 1.08 12.77 -1.97
CA VAL A 44 0.88 11.44 -2.55
C VAL A 44 1.14 10.39 -1.49
N SER A 45 0.12 9.64 -1.13
CA SER A 45 0.25 8.51 -0.21
C SER A 45 0.72 7.28 -0.96
N MET A 46 1.64 6.53 -0.36
CA MET A 46 2.04 5.20 -0.82
C MET A 46 2.25 4.31 0.41
N PRO A 47 1.81 3.04 0.38
CA PRO A 47 2.16 2.08 1.42
C PRO A 47 3.67 1.90 1.49
N VAL A 48 4.20 1.78 2.71
CA VAL A 48 5.60 1.47 2.96
C VAL A 48 5.68 0.41 4.05
N LEU A 49 6.73 -0.41 4.01
CA LEU A 49 7.02 -1.40 5.04
C LEU A 49 8.06 -0.83 6.01
N TYR A 50 7.71 -0.72 7.29
CA TYR A 50 8.65 -0.38 8.34
C TYR A 50 9.22 -1.63 8.99
N LEU A 51 10.55 -1.65 9.19
CA LEU A 51 11.26 -2.75 9.84
C LEU A 51 11.80 -2.33 11.20
N ASN A 52 11.46 -3.10 12.23
CA ASN A 52 12.09 -2.99 13.54
C ASN A 52 13.44 -3.72 13.50
N LYS A 53 14.52 -2.97 13.27
CA LYS A 53 15.88 -3.53 13.14
C LYS A 53 16.30 -4.37 14.35
N ALA A 54 15.85 -4.05 15.56
CA ALA A 54 16.20 -4.81 16.75
C ALA A 54 15.51 -6.18 16.79
N LEU A 55 14.22 -6.25 16.46
CA LEU A 55 13.49 -7.53 16.39
C LEU A 55 13.93 -8.38 15.19
N VAL A 56 14.18 -7.75 14.03
CA VAL A 56 14.73 -8.39 12.84
C VAL A 56 16.09 -9.04 13.18
N ALA A 57 17.00 -8.31 13.81
CA ALA A 57 18.30 -8.84 14.22
C ALA A 57 18.18 -9.96 15.28
N LYS A 58 17.30 -9.82 16.27
CA LYS A 58 17.04 -10.86 17.29
C LYS A 58 16.54 -12.16 16.68
N ALA A 59 15.76 -12.06 15.61
CA ALA A 59 15.29 -13.22 14.86
C ALA A 59 16.36 -13.80 13.90
N GLY A 60 17.56 -13.25 13.85
CA GLY A 60 18.60 -13.69 12.91
C GLY A 60 18.25 -13.38 11.45
N LEU A 61 17.60 -12.24 11.20
CA LEU A 61 17.31 -11.69 9.88
C LEU A 61 18.17 -10.44 9.64
N ASP A 62 18.40 -10.09 8.36
CA ASP A 62 19.22 -8.93 7.98
C ASP A 62 18.35 -7.82 7.38
N ALA A 63 18.24 -6.70 8.11
CA ALA A 63 17.49 -5.53 7.65
C ALA A 63 18.13 -4.83 6.44
N ALA A 64 19.40 -5.12 6.10
CA ALA A 64 20.03 -4.63 4.88
C ALA A 64 19.53 -5.38 3.62
N GLU A 65 18.97 -6.58 3.80
CA GLU A 65 18.33 -7.38 2.75
C GLU A 65 16.83 -7.56 3.08
N PRO A 66 16.02 -6.47 3.00
CA PRO A 66 14.62 -6.51 3.39
C PRO A 66 13.80 -7.43 2.48
N PRO A 67 12.64 -7.93 2.96
CA PRO A 67 11.75 -8.74 2.14
C PRO A 67 11.27 -7.93 0.92
N LYS A 68 11.31 -8.56 -0.25
CA LYS A 68 10.95 -7.96 -1.55
C LYS A 68 9.55 -8.37 -2.00
N THR A 69 8.91 -9.29 -1.29
CA THR A 69 7.56 -9.79 -1.59
C THR A 69 6.75 -9.95 -0.31
N LEU A 70 5.43 -9.90 -0.43
CA LEU A 70 4.51 -10.09 0.71
C LEU A 70 4.63 -11.50 1.33
N ALA A 71 4.91 -12.51 0.51
CA ALA A 71 5.21 -13.85 0.99
C ALA A 71 6.47 -13.86 1.88
N GLN A 72 7.52 -13.12 1.50
CA GLN A 72 8.71 -12.98 2.34
C GLN A 72 8.41 -12.19 3.62
N VAL A 73 7.54 -11.18 3.58
CA VAL A 73 7.07 -10.49 4.80
C VAL A 73 6.37 -11.46 5.75
N ALA A 74 5.50 -12.33 5.24
CA ALA A 74 4.84 -13.36 6.04
C ALA A 74 5.84 -14.33 6.67
N THR A 75 6.82 -14.83 5.91
CA THR A 75 7.90 -15.68 6.43
C THR A 75 8.73 -14.97 7.49
N TRP A 76 9.04 -13.68 7.30
CA TRP A 76 9.72 -12.87 8.30
C TRP A 76 8.89 -12.73 9.57
N ALA A 77 7.59 -12.51 9.44
CA ALA A 77 6.69 -12.39 10.58
C ALA A 77 6.66 -13.67 11.41
N GLU A 78 6.51 -14.84 10.76
CA GLU A 78 6.55 -16.15 11.43
C GLU A 78 7.89 -16.37 12.16
N LYS A 79 9.01 -16.06 11.51
CA LYS A 79 10.34 -16.22 12.10
C LYS A 79 10.57 -15.27 13.29
N ILE A 80 10.18 -14.01 13.17
CA ILE A 80 10.27 -13.06 14.29
C ILE A 80 9.43 -13.54 15.48
N HIS A 81 8.23 -14.03 15.22
CA HIS A 81 7.37 -14.57 16.27
C HIS A 81 8.01 -15.78 16.96
N ALA A 82 8.50 -16.75 16.20
CA ALA A 82 9.12 -17.97 16.74
C ALA A 82 10.35 -17.68 17.61
N GLU A 83 11.20 -16.74 17.20
CA GLU A 83 12.47 -16.44 17.89
C GLU A 83 12.33 -15.46 19.06
N THR A 84 11.30 -14.61 19.05
CA THR A 84 11.19 -13.51 20.01
C THR A 84 9.95 -13.57 20.90
N GLY A 85 8.93 -14.34 20.52
CA GLY A 85 7.60 -14.33 21.12
C GLY A 85 6.80 -13.03 20.88
N GLY A 86 7.38 -12.05 20.18
CA GLY A 86 6.72 -10.82 19.77
C GLY A 86 5.85 -11.01 18.53
N TYR A 87 5.14 -9.97 18.12
CA TYR A 87 4.45 -9.99 16.83
C TYR A 87 5.46 -9.74 15.71
N GLY A 88 5.43 -10.57 14.68
CA GLY A 88 6.29 -10.44 13.52
C GLY A 88 5.86 -9.33 12.56
N MET A 89 4.56 -9.05 12.49
CA MET A 89 4.01 -7.92 11.73
C MET A 89 2.71 -7.39 12.35
N SER A 90 2.29 -6.20 11.93
CA SER A 90 0.97 -5.66 12.17
C SER A 90 0.51 -4.84 10.97
N MET A 91 -0.78 -4.91 10.64
CA MET A 91 -1.37 -4.16 9.54
C MET A 91 -2.75 -3.62 9.94
N ASN A 92 -2.97 -2.32 9.76
CA ASN A 92 -4.28 -1.71 9.95
C ASN A 92 -5.26 -2.16 8.86
N MET A 93 -6.48 -2.55 9.27
CA MET A 93 -7.54 -3.04 8.37
C MET A 93 -8.56 -1.97 7.97
N GLY A 94 -8.37 -0.73 8.41
CA GLY A 94 -9.19 0.43 8.04
C GLY A 94 -8.85 0.98 6.65
N ASP A 95 -7.65 0.72 6.15
CA ASP A 95 -7.18 1.13 4.82
C ASP A 95 -7.64 0.16 3.72
N SER A 96 -8.93 0.20 3.39
CA SER A 96 -9.55 -0.68 2.39
C SER A 96 -8.93 -0.56 0.99
N TRP A 97 -8.29 0.58 0.69
CA TRP A 97 -7.59 0.85 -0.56
C TRP A 97 -6.32 -0.01 -0.75
N MET A 98 -5.85 -0.73 0.28
CA MET A 98 -4.72 -1.65 0.13
C MET A 98 -4.94 -2.73 -0.94
N LEU A 99 -6.18 -3.19 -1.14
CA LEU A 99 -6.49 -4.17 -2.19
C LEU A 99 -6.28 -3.60 -3.61
N GLU A 100 -6.45 -2.29 -3.78
CA GLU A 100 -6.14 -1.59 -5.03
C GLU A 100 -4.63 -1.56 -5.26
N GLU A 101 -3.85 -1.20 -4.24
CA GLU A 101 -2.38 -1.16 -4.31
C GLU A 101 -1.78 -2.54 -4.58
N LEU A 102 -2.34 -3.59 -3.98
CA LEU A 102 -1.94 -4.98 -4.22
C LEU A 102 -2.21 -5.40 -5.67
N SER A 103 -3.39 -5.07 -6.19
CA SER A 103 -3.73 -5.31 -7.60
C SER A 103 -2.80 -4.54 -8.54
N ALA A 104 -2.56 -3.26 -8.27
CA ALA A 104 -1.66 -2.43 -9.07
C ALA A 104 -0.22 -2.96 -9.07
N SER A 105 0.28 -3.37 -7.90
CA SER A 105 1.60 -4.00 -7.73
C SER A 105 1.72 -5.33 -8.50
N GLY A 106 0.62 -6.08 -8.60
CA GLY A 106 0.52 -7.31 -9.39
C GLY A 106 0.19 -7.09 -10.87
N GLY A 107 0.11 -5.85 -11.35
CA GLY A 107 -0.25 -5.52 -12.74
C GLY A 107 -1.69 -5.89 -13.12
N GLN A 108 -2.58 -6.07 -12.13
CA GLN A 108 -3.97 -6.45 -12.34
C GLN A 108 -4.88 -5.22 -12.31
N PRO A 109 -5.83 -5.08 -13.26
CA PRO A 109 -6.89 -4.09 -13.14
C PRO A 109 -7.73 -4.34 -11.88
N PHE A 110 -7.97 -3.29 -11.11
CA PHE A 110 -8.89 -3.31 -9.97
C PHE A 110 -10.34 -3.09 -10.42
N CYS A 111 -10.55 -2.24 -11.42
CA CYS A 111 -11.85 -1.97 -12.04
C CYS A 111 -11.84 -2.41 -13.51
N THR A 112 -12.98 -2.88 -14.00
CA THR A 112 -13.15 -3.30 -15.41
C THR A 112 -14.15 -2.40 -16.14
N PRO A 113 -13.90 -2.08 -17.43
CA PRO A 113 -12.67 -2.33 -18.19
C PRO A 113 -11.56 -1.30 -17.87
N ASP A 114 -10.29 -1.73 -17.93
CA ASP A 114 -9.09 -0.86 -17.94
C ASP A 114 -9.01 0.20 -16.81
N ASN A 115 -9.51 -0.10 -15.61
CA ASN A 115 -9.63 0.86 -14.49
C ASN A 115 -10.42 2.14 -14.85
N GLY A 116 -11.29 2.09 -15.85
CA GLY A 116 -12.02 3.26 -16.38
C GLY A 116 -11.16 4.24 -17.18
N ARG A 117 -9.86 3.95 -17.40
CA ARG A 117 -8.91 4.91 -18.01
C ARG A 117 -9.03 5.05 -19.52
N LYS A 118 -9.80 4.19 -20.19
CA LYS A 118 -9.97 4.18 -21.66
C LYS A 118 -11.34 4.69 -22.12
N GLY A 119 -11.97 5.58 -21.34
CA GLY A 119 -13.20 6.27 -21.73
C GLY A 119 -14.45 5.39 -21.78
N LYS A 120 -14.37 4.16 -21.25
CA LYS A 120 -15.53 3.29 -21.05
C LYS A 120 -15.95 3.34 -19.59
N PRO A 121 -17.25 3.45 -19.28
CA PRO A 121 -17.73 3.37 -17.91
C PRO A 121 -17.27 2.07 -17.24
N VAL A 122 -16.88 2.16 -15.96
CA VAL A 122 -16.58 0.99 -15.14
C VAL A 122 -17.86 0.17 -14.97
N THR A 123 -17.77 -1.14 -15.22
CA THR A 123 -18.88 -2.10 -15.10
C THR A 123 -18.66 -3.15 -14.02
N GLY A 124 -17.48 -3.18 -13.39
CA GLY A 124 -17.18 -4.12 -12.32
C GLY A 124 -15.91 -3.79 -11.54
N VAL A 125 -15.81 -4.35 -10.34
CA VAL A 125 -14.66 -4.23 -9.43
C VAL A 125 -14.19 -5.63 -9.05
N SER A 126 -12.87 -5.83 -9.03
CA SER A 126 -12.24 -7.08 -8.59
C SER A 126 -11.78 -6.95 -7.14
N LEU A 127 -12.45 -7.68 -6.24
CA LEU A 127 -12.08 -7.79 -4.82
C LEU A 127 -11.66 -9.23 -4.44
N THR A 128 -11.62 -10.12 -5.42
CA THR A 128 -11.44 -11.56 -5.23
C THR A 128 -10.47 -12.16 -6.23
N SER A 129 -9.53 -11.36 -6.76
CA SER A 129 -8.44 -11.93 -7.57
C SER A 129 -7.56 -12.85 -6.72
N ASP A 130 -6.91 -13.83 -7.35
CA ASP A 130 -6.04 -14.79 -6.64
C ASP A 130 -5.00 -14.10 -5.76
N THR A 131 -4.41 -12.99 -6.24
CA THR A 131 -3.46 -12.17 -5.47
C THR A 131 -4.09 -11.57 -4.21
N GLN A 132 -5.29 -11.00 -4.32
CA GLN A 132 -6.01 -10.40 -3.18
C GLN A 132 -6.43 -11.49 -2.18
N VAL A 133 -6.97 -12.60 -2.67
CA VAL A 133 -7.39 -13.72 -1.82
C VAL A 133 -6.18 -14.32 -1.09
N GLN A 134 -5.09 -14.60 -1.80
CA GLN A 134 -3.87 -15.15 -1.21
C GLN A 134 -3.31 -14.21 -0.12
N PHE A 135 -3.27 -12.90 -0.37
CA PHE A 135 -2.82 -11.93 0.61
C PHE A 135 -3.71 -11.97 1.87
N MET A 136 -5.02 -11.88 1.71
CA MET A 136 -5.96 -11.87 2.84
C MET A 136 -5.95 -13.18 3.62
N THR A 137 -5.83 -14.32 2.94
CA THR A 137 -5.69 -15.63 3.59
C THR A 137 -4.38 -15.74 4.37
N THR A 138 -3.27 -15.23 3.81
CA THR A 138 -1.98 -15.22 4.51
C THR A 138 -2.05 -14.34 5.76
N LEU A 139 -2.60 -13.13 5.64
CA LEU A 139 -2.77 -12.22 6.77
C LEU A 139 -3.68 -12.81 7.86
N GLN A 140 -4.79 -13.45 7.45
CA GLN A 140 -5.69 -14.15 8.36
C GLN A 140 -4.97 -15.26 9.13
N LYS A 141 -4.17 -16.09 8.46
CA LYS A 141 -3.37 -17.14 9.09
C LYS A 141 -2.42 -16.55 10.14
N LEU A 142 -1.69 -15.48 9.79
CA LEU A 142 -0.73 -14.86 10.71
C LEU A 142 -1.43 -14.29 11.96
N TYR A 143 -2.64 -13.75 11.83
CA TYR A 143 -3.45 -13.33 12.97
C TYR A 143 -3.92 -14.52 13.82
N GLN A 144 -4.35 -15.61 13.20
CA GLN A 144 -4.82 -16.81 13.90
C GLN A 144 -3.70 -17.53 14.67
N ASP A 145 -2.51 -17.57 14.07
CA ASP A 145 -1.33 -18.22 14.66
C ASP A 145 -0.60 -17.32 15.69
N GLY A 146 -1.06 -16.08 15.89
CA GLY A 146 -0.45 -15.12 16.82
C GLY A 146 0.83 -14.45 16.30
N ALA A 147 1.30 -14.82 15.11
CA ALA A 147 2.48 -14.25 14.48
C ALA A 147 2.30 -12.79 14.04
N ALA A 148 1.06 -12.32 13.87
CA ALA A 148 0.76 -10.93 13.59
C ALA A 148 -0.20 -10.32 14.63
N LEU A 149 0.01 -9.04 14.94
CA LEU A 149 -0.92 -8.25 15.75
C LEU A 149 -2.03 -7.76 14.84
N ASN A 150 -3.28 -8.10 15.14
CA ASN A 150 -4.46 -7.52 14.53
C ASN A 150 -4.89 -6.26 15.30
N PRO A 151 -4.66 -5.04 14.78
CA PRO A 151 -5.06 -3.80 15.44
C PRO A 151 -6.51 -3.39 15.12
N GLY A 152 -7.24 -4.20 14.34
CA GLY A 152 -8.50 -3.80 13.74
C GLY A 152 -8.31 -2.57 12.84
N THR A 153 -9.09 -1.53 13.07
CA THR A 153 -8.99 -0.25 12.36
C THR A 153 -8.24 0.82 13.16
N ASP A 154 -7.69 0.49 14.33
CA ASP A 154 -7.02 1.46 15.21
C ASP A 154 -5.52 1.57 14.89
N SER A 155 -5.13 2.65 14.22
CA SER A 155 -3.73 2.94 13.90
C SER A 155 -2.88 3.23 15.14
N THR A 156 -3.49 3.65 16.26
CA THR A 156 -2.78 3.88 17.52
C THR A 156 -2.24 2.58 18.09
N VAL A 157 -3.02 1.49 18.02
CA VAL A 157 -2.59 0.15 18.48
C VAL A 157 -1.40 -0.35 17.66
N GLN A 158 -1.47 -0.24 16.33
CA GLN A 158 -0.39 -0.61 15.43
C GLN A 158 0.89 0.21 15.72
N ASN A 159 0.77 1.54 15.74
CA ASN A 159 1.89 2.45 15.96
C ASN A 159 2.53 2.27 17.35
N SER A 160 1.71 2.03 18.38
CA SER A 160 2.20 1.80 19.73
C SER A 160 2.94 0.47 19.84
N ALA A 161 2.45 -0.59 19.19
CA ALA A 161 3.13 -1.88 19.16
C ALA A 161 4.48 -1.80 18.44
N PHE A 162 4.54 -1.10 17.30
CA PHE A 162 5.79 -0.92 16.56
C PHE A 162 6.81 -0.07 17.35
N SER A 163 6.39 1.09 17.84
CA SER A 163 7.27 2.02 18.58
C SER A 163 7.73 1.49 19.95
N SER A 164 6.99 0.56 20.56
CA SER A 164 7.37 -0.13 21.81
C SER A 164 8.16 -1.44 21.59
N ASN A 165 8.66 -1.69 20.38
CA ASN A 165 9.40 -2.91 20.02
C ASN A 165 8.62 -4.23 20.24
N LYS A 166 7.31 -4.21 20.01
CA LYS A 166 6.44 -5.39 20.09
C LYS A 166 6.03 -5.93 18.72
N SER A 167 6.24 -5.17 17.64
CA SER A 167 5.98 -5.60 16.25
C SER A 167 7.25 -5.48 15.40
N GLY A 168 7.60 -6.57 14.71
CA GLY A 168 8.78 -6.67 13.84
C GLY A 168 8.66 -5.89 12.53
N CYS A 169 7.46 -5.88 11.96
CA CYS A 169 7.09 -5.15 10.76
C CYS A 169 5.80 -4.33 11.01
N CYS A 170 5.64 -3.20 10.33
CA CYS A 170 4.45 -2.35 10.41
C CYS A 170 4.17 -1.70 9.05
#